data_AF-A0A7S4VYP6-F1
#
_entry.id   AF-A0A7S4VYP6-F1
#
_cell.length_a   1.000
_cell.length_b   1.000
_cell.length_c   1.000
_cell.angle_alpha   90.00
_cell.angle_beta   90.00
_cell.angle_gamma   90.00
#
_symmetry.space_group_name_H-M   'P 1'
#
loop_
_entity.id
_entity.type
_entity.pdbx_description
1 polymer ?
#
loop_
_entity_poly.entity_id
_entity_poly.type
_entity_poly.pdbx_seq_one_letter_code
_entity_poly.pdbx_strand_id
1 'polypeptide(L)'
;PEIAFIPWIDFANHRSGKKAIFEYDLFGDAILFKAENKVSASGEQWVTFDYGGTSNGITNDFLLGKYGFVEMDNPNDKFILEINGSKFSFGRHGTFKLLEQAQGKAAPTAKQIRDGILAARDELLSPFESGHQNDPVDIERARLAALWRREKVRILDEFLLDF
;
A
#
# COMPACT_ATOMS: atom_id res chain seq x y z
N PRO A 1 17.44 1.19 17.89
CA PRO A 1 16.78 2.34 17.22
C PRO A 1 15.77 2.95 18.19
N GLU A 2 15.92 4.24 18.49
CA GLU A 2 14.92 4.98 19.25
C GLU A 2 13.79 5.40 18.31
N ILE A 3 12.55 5.30 18.78
CA ILE A 3 11.34 5.62 18.02
C ILE A 3 10.71 6.83 18.69
N ALA A 4 10.40 7.87 17.92
CA ALA A 4 9.79 9.10 18.40
C ALA A 4 8.55 9.45 17.57
N PHE A 5 7.58 10.08 18.22
CA PHE A 5 6.55 10.86 17.55
C PHE A 5 7.10 12.25 17.27
N ILE A 6 6.84 12.78 16.08
CA ILE A 6 7.34 14.07 15.65
C ILE A 6 6.12 14.98 15.42
N PRO A 7 5.73 15.77 16.45
CA PRO A 7 4.62 16.70 16.33
C PRO A 7 4.76 17.59 15.11
N TRP A 8 3.63 17.99 14.51
CA TRP A 8 3.54 18.78 13.27
C TRP A 8 3.90 18.01 11.99
N ILE A 9 4.94 17.20 12.00
CA ILE A 9 5.32 16.36 10.86
C ILE A 9 4.34 15.19 10.72
N ASP A 10 3.93 14.58 11.84
CA ASP A 10 3.01 13.43 11.85
C ASP A 10 1.61 13.74 11.29
N PHE A 11 1.27 15.03 11.09
CA PHE A 11 0.01 15.46 10.46
C PHE A 11 0.09 15.50 8.92
N ALA A 12 1.29 15.44 8.35
CA ALA A 12 1.45 15.43 6.90
C ALA A 12 0.95 14.11 6.33
N ASN A 13 0.27 14.19 5.20
CA ASN A 13 -0.32 13.01 4.57
C ASN A 13 0.66 12.33 3.61
N HIS A 14 0.34 11.08 3.28
CA HIS A 14 1.08 10.33 2.27
C HIS A 14 0.76 10.80 0.85
N ARG A 15 1.79 10.86 0.00
CA ARG A 15 1.63 10.85 -1.46
C ARG A 15 2.86 10.25 -2.15
N SER A 16 2.67 9.22 -2.94
CA SER A 16 3.75 8.59 -3.69
C SER A 16 4.45 9.57 -4.64
N GLY A 17 5.78 9.47 -4.72
CA GLY A 17 6.60 10.31 -5.60
C GLY A 17 6.88 11.73 -5.09
N LYS A 18 6.32 12.12 -3.93
CA LYS A 18 6.65 13.36 -3.23
C LYS A 18 7.77 13.08 -2.22
N LYS A 19 9.02 13.19 -2.66
CA LYS A 19 10.15 12.85 -1.80
C LYS A 19 10.37 13.90 -0.71
N ALA A 20 10.55 13.43 0.52
CA ALA A 20 11.00 14.24 1.63
C ALA A 20 12.15 13.55 2.35
N ILE A 21 13.05 14.36 2.89
CA ILE A 21 14.18 13.93 3.69
C ILE A 21 13.99 14.52 5.09
N PHE A 22 14.10 13.65 6.10
CA PHE A 22 14.12 14.02 7.50
C PHE A 22 15.51 13.72 8.05
N GLU A 23 16.13 14.73 8.63
CA GLU A 23 17.42 14.62 9.32
C GLU A 23 17.25 15.11 10.75
N TYR A 24 17.95 14.47 11.69
CA TYR A 24 18.08 14.99 13.04
C TYR A 24 19.41 15.72 13.17
N ASP A 25 19.35 17.03 13.39
CA ASP A 25 20.52 17.86 13.68
C ASP A 25 20.90 17.70 15.15
N LEU A 26 22.00 16.98 15.39
CA LEU A 26 22.52 16.70 16.72
C LEU A 26 22.99 17.96 17.46
N PHE A 27 23.47 18.98 16.75
CA PHE A 27 24.00 20.19 17.39
C PHE A 27 22.89 21.20 17.69
N GLY A 28 21.92 21.30 16.78
CA GLY A 28 20.73 22.14 16.93
C GLY A 28 19.62 21.52 17.78
N ASP A 29 19.72 20.22 18.10
CA ASP A 29 18.65 19.43 18.73
C ASP A 29 17.30 19.61 18.02
N ALA A 30 17.33 19.47 16.69
CA ALA A 30 16.20 19.82 15.83
C ALA A 30 16.01 18.81 14.70
N ILE A 31 14.76 18.68 14.25
CA ILE A 31 14.42 17.88 13.08
C ILE A 31 14.38 18.81 11.87
N LEU A 32 15.22 18.49 10.88
CA LEU A 32 15.29 19.19 9.61
C LEU A 32 14.43 18.45 8.59
N PHE A 33 13.47 19.17 8.02
CA PHE A 33 12.65 18.70 6.91
C PHE A 33 13.12 19.32 5.60
N LYS A 34 13.50 18.48 4.64
CA LYS A 34 13.89 18.90 3.28
C LYS A 34 12.95 18.29 2.25
N ALA A 35 12.29 19.15 1.50
CA ALA A 35 11.40 18.79 0.42
C ALA A 35 12.16 18.63 -0.90
N GLU A 36 12.17 17.44 -1.50
CA GLU A 36 12.67 17.25 -2.86
C GLU A 36 11.50 17.30 -3.84
N ASN A 37 11.47 18.34 -4.69
CA ASN A 37 10.40 18.65 -5.65
C ASN A 37 9.02 18.96 -5.03
N LYS A 38 8.61 20.24 -5.06
CA LYS A 38 7.24 20.76 -4.80
C LYS A 38 6.43 19.87 -3.85
N VAL A 39 6.77 19.95 -2.56
CA VAL A 39 5.99 19.36 -1.44
C VAL A 39 4.57 19.96 -1.33
N SER A 40 4.24 20.95 -2.17
CA SER A 40 2.88 21.25 -2.57
C SER A 40 2.90 21.98 -3.92
N ALA A 41 1.89 21.72 -4.77
CA ALA A 41 1.54 22.69 -5.79
C ALA A 41 0.85 23.89 -5.10
N SER A 42 1.10 25.11 -5.56
CA SER A 42 0.41 26.32 -5.07
C SER A 42 -1.11 26.07 -5.00
N GLY A 43 -1.69 26.10 -3.80
CA GLY A 43 -3.12 25.86 -3.56
C GLY A 43 -3.47 24.52 -2.89
N GLU A 44 -2.52 23.60 -2.70
CA GLU A 44 -2.75 22.40 -1.87
C GLU A 44 -2.74 22.78 -0.38
N GLN A 45 -3.80 22.42 0.34
CA GLN A 45 -4.01 22.78 1.76
C GLN A 45 -3.11 22.00 2.73
N TRP A 46 -2.40 20.97 2.26
CA TRP A 46 -1.68 20.02 3.12
C TRP A 46 -0.30 19.69 2.55
N VAL A 47 0.66 19.56 3.46
CA VAL A 47 1.98 18.98 3.17
C VAL A 47 1.78 17.49 2.91
N THR A 48 2.29 17.00 1.78
CA THR A 48 2.28 15.56 1.45
C THR A 48 3.66 15.07 1.10
N PHE A 49 4.02 13.86 1.58
CA PHE A 49 5.26 13.21 1.21
C PHE A 49 5.14 11.68 1.21
N ASP A 50 6.08 11.03 0.54
CA ASP A 50 6.17 9.57 0.47
C ASP A 50 6.66 9.02 1.82
N TYR A 51 5.86 8.17 2.46
CA TYR A 51 6.19 7.55 3.74
C TYR A 51 7.30 6.49 3.59
N GLY A 52 7.57 6.03 2.36
CA GLY A 52 8.73 5.22 2.02
C GLY A 52 10.05 5.99 1.97
N GLY A 53 10.03 7.31 2.17
CA GLY A 53 11.22 8.16 2.21
C GLY A 53 11.93 8.25 0.85
N THR A 54 13.27 8.19 0.86
CA THR A 54 14.12 8.29 -0.35
C THR A 54 14.20 7.00 -1.17
N SER A 55 13.58 5.91 -0.70
CA SER A 55 13.59 4.60 -1.33
C SER A 55 12.65 4.52 -2.55
N ASN A 56 12.46 3.32 -3.12
CA ASN A 56 11.64 3.07 -4.32
C ASN A 56 10.11 3.21 -4.07
N GLY A 57 9.71 4.07 -3.13
CA GLY A 57 8.33 4.22 -2.68
C GLY A 57 7.78 2.99 -1.94
N ILE A 58 6.52 3.09 -1.54
CA ILE A 58 5.86 2.15 -0.64
C ILE A 58 4.60 1.58 -1.29
N THR A 59 4.33 0.29 -1.11
CA THR A 59 3.19 -0.39 -1.76
C THR A 59 1.90 -0.18 -0.98
N ASN A 60 0.74 -0.31 -1.64
CA ASN A 60 -0.55 -0.32 -0.95
C ASN A 60 -0.70 -1.42 0.10
N ASP A 61 0.03 -2.54 -0.01
CA ASP A 61 0.03 -3.57 1.04
C ASP A 61 0.71 -3.10 2.32
N PHE A 62 1.81 -2.38 2.19
CA PHE A 62 2.45 -1.77 3.34
C PHE A 62 1.60 -0.62 3.90
N LEU A 63 1.07 0.25 3.03
CA LEU A 63 0.22 1.36 3.46
C LEU A 63 -1.01 0.88 4.21
N LEU A 64 -1.68 -0.15 3.68
CA LEU A 64 -2.86 -0.73 4.32
C LEU A 64 -2.50 -1.43 5.64
N GLY A 65 -1.41 -2.22 5.65
CA GLY A 65 -1.01 -2.98 6.83
C GLY A 65 -0.44 -2.14 7.98
N LYS A 66 0.18 -0.99 7.67
CA LYS A 66 0.82 -0.12 8.69
C LYS A 66 0.03 1.14 9.01
N TYR A 67 -0.61 1.74 8.02
CA TYR A 67 -1.29 3.03 8.16
C TYR A 67 -2.80 2.97 7.91
N GLY A 68 -3.34 1.80 7.53
CA GLY A 68 -4.78 1.58 7.44
C GLY A 68 -5.46 2.27 6.24
N PHE A 69 -4.71 2.61 5.19
CA PHE A 69 -5.29 3.20 3.98
C PHE A 69 -4.65 2.64 2.70
N VAL A 70 -5.35 2.84 1.58
CA VAL A 70 -4.88 2.53 0.23
C VAL A 70 -4.78 3.85 -0.53
N GLU A 71 -3.65 4.11 -1.16
CA GLU A 71 -3.47 5.23 -2.07
C GLU A 71 -4.03 4.88 -3.46
N MET A 72 -4.88 5.76 -3.97
CA MET A 72 -5.38 5.67 -5.33
C MET A 72 -4.24 5.94 -6.31
N ASP A 73 -4.08 5.04 -7.29
CA ASP A 73 -3.06 5.09 -8.34
C ASP A 73 -1.62 5.19 -7.84
N ASN A 74 -1.32 4.49 -6.75
CA ASN A 74 0.03 4.34 -6.24
C ASN A 74 0.95 3.71 -7.33
N PRO A 75 1.97 4.44 -7.82
CA PRO A 75 2.85 3.99 -8.89
C PRO A 75 3.83 2.90 -8.44
N ASN A 76 3.99 2.71 -7.14
CA ASN A 76 4.88 1.72 -6.54
C ASN A 76 4.15 0.41 -6.22
N ASP A 77 2.85 0.32 -6.55
CA ASP A 77 2.04 -0.85 -6.27
C ASP A 77 2.57 -2.10 -6.97
N LYS A 78 2.98 -3.04 -6.13
CA LYS A 78 3.30 -4.41 -6.50
C LYS A 78 2.66 -5.36 -5.50
N PHE A 79 2.11 -6.43 -6.03
CA PHE A 79 1.66 -7.58 -5.28
C PHE A 79 2.70 -8.68 -5.43
N ILE A 80 3.29 -9.12 -4.32
CA ILE A 80 4.26 -10.22 -4.31
C ILE A 80 3.55 -11.46 -3.79
N LEU A 81 3.60 -12.51 -4.60
CA LEU A 81 2.99 -13.79 -4.30
C LEU A 81 4.10 -14.82 -4.18
N GLU A 82 4.20 -15.47 -3.03
CA GLU A 82 5.11 -16.60 -2.83
C GLU A 82 4.32 -17.91 -2.86
N ILE A 83 4.68 -18.81 -3.78
CA ILE A 83 4.04 -20.11 -3.95
C ILE A 83 5.11 -21.18 -4.03
N ASN A 84 5.14 -22.08 -3.05
CA ASN A 84 6.08 -23.21 -2.99
C ASN A 84 7.54 -22.78 -3.22
N GLY A 85 7.95 -21.64 -2.65
CA GLY A 85 9.29 -21.06 -2.82
C GLY A 85 9.51 -20.28 -4.12
N SER A 86 8.56 -20.29 -5.05
CA SER A 86 8.59 -19.37 -6.21
C SER A 86 8.01 -18.03 -5.82
N LYS A 87 8.63 -16.93 -6.24
CA LYS A 87 8.13 -15.57 -6.00
C LYS A 87 7.72 -14.93 -7.31
N PHE A 88 6.50 -14.41 -7.32
CA PHE A 88 5.92 -13.70 -8.44
C PHE A 88 5.63 -12.26 -8.01
N SER A 89 5.97 -11.30 -8.86
CA SER A 89 5.61 -9.90 -8.69
C SER A 89 4.61 -9.51 -9.76
N PHE A 90 3.52 -8.90 -9.33
CA PHE A 90 2.48 -8.37 -10.19
C PHE A 90 2.37 -6.87 -9.94
N GLY A 91 2.54 -6.05 -10.98
CA GLY A 91 2.19 -4.63 -10.89
C GLY A 91 0.67 -4.41 -10.96
N ARG A 92 0.22 -3.22 -10.54
CA ARG A 92 -1.20 -2.81 -10.54
C ARG A 92 -1.94 -2.98 -11.88
N HIS A 93 -1.24 -3.06 -13.00
CA HIS A 93 -1.82 -3.25 -14.34
C HIS A 93 -1.53 -4.63 -14.93
N GLY A 94 -1.29 -5.64 -14.09
CA GLY A 94 -1.05 -7.01 -14.55
C GLY A 94 0.35 -7.23 -15.13
N THR A 95 1.30 -6.32 -14.91
CA THR A 95 2.70 -6.55 -15.28
C THR A 95 3.26 -7.69 -14.44
N PHE A 96 3.43 -8.85 -15.06
CA PHE A 96 3.91 -10.07 -14.43
C PHE A 96 5.43 -10.18 -14.52
N LYS A 97 6.06 -10.52 -13.39
CA LYS A 97 7.48 -10.88 -13.34
C LYS A 97 7.70 -12.04 -12.37
N LEU A 98 8.21 -13.16 -12.87
CA LEU A 98 8.79 -14.21 -12.04
C LEU A 98 10.09 -13.68 -11.43
N LEU A 99 10.18 -13.65 -10.11
CA LEU A 99 11.35 -13.18 -9.36
C LEU A 99 12.27 -14.33 -8.97
N GLU A 100 11.70 -15.48 -8.62
CA GLU A 100 12.42 -16.64 -8.13
C GLU A 100 11.63 -17.90 -8.48
N GLN A 101 12.29 -18.96 -8.96
CA GLN A 101 11.64 -20.20 -9.37
C GLN A 101 12.05 -21.36 -8.44
N ALA A 102 11.05 -22.05 -7.90
CA ALA A 102 11.19 -23.30 -7.16
C ALA A 102 10.25 -24.37 -7.73
N GLN A 103 10.49 -25.65 -7.42
CA GLN A 103 9.70 -26.76 -7.95
C GLN A 103 8.43 -26.99 -7.10
N GLY A 104 7.24 -26.93 -7.73
CA GLY A 104 5.96 -27.24 -7.07
C GLY A 104 4.73 -26.85 -7.91
N LYS A 105 3.55 -27.39 -7.57
CA LYS A 105 2.27 -27.04 -8.25
C LYS A 105 1.78 -25.66 -7.76
N ALA A 106 1.81 -24.65 -8.61
CA ALA A 106 1.49 -23.27 -8.22
C ALA A 106 -0.01 -23.00 -8.01
N ALA A 107 -0.87 -23.69 -8.77
CA ALA A 107 -2.31 -23.40 -8.81
C ALA A 107 -3.06 -23.59 -7.47
N PRO A 108 -2.87 -24.68 -6.70
CA PRO A 108 -3.62 -24.87 -5.45
C PRO A 108 -3.34 -23.79 -4.39
N THR A 109 -2.09 -23.38 -4.24
CA THR A 109 -1.68 -22.33 -3.29
C THR A 109 -2.18 -20.96 -3.74
N ALA A 110 -2.08 -20.65 -5.04
CA ALA A 110 -2.63 -19.41 -5.59
C ALA A 110 -4.14 -19.30 -5.35
N LYS A 111 -4.88 -20.41 -5.52
CA LYS A 111 -6.32 -20.47 -5.24
C LYS A 111 -6.65 -20.22 -3.76
N GLN A 112 -5.90 -20.84 -2.84
CA GLN A 112 -6.09 -20.59 -1.40
C GLN A 112 -5.87 -19.12 -1.03
N ILE A 113 -4.84 -18.49 -1.58
CA ILE A 113 -4.55 -17.07 -1.34
C ILE A 113 -5.68 -16.19 -1.89
N ARG A 114 -6.14 -16.49 -3.10
CA ARG A 114 -7.26 -15.80 -3.76
C ARG A 114 -8.54 -15.87 -2.93
N ASP A 115 -8.90 -17.05 -2.44
CA ASP A 115 -10.10 -17.25 -1.62
C ASP A 115 -9.96 -16.55 -0.25
N GLY A 116 -8.76 -16.51 0.34
CA GLY A 116 -8.49 -15.73 1.56
C GLY A 116 -8.63 -14.22 1.37
N ILE A 117 -8.19 -13.68 0.23
CA ILE A 117 -8.35 -12.25 -0.10
C ILE A 117 -9.83 -11.90 -0.30
N LEU A 118 -10.60 -12.79 -0.92
CA LEU A 118 -12.05 -12.65 -1.07
C LEU A 118 -12.76 -12.59 0.29
N ALA A 119 -12.48 -13.53 1.19
CA ALA A 119 -13.08 -13.55 2.52
C ALA A 119 -12.78 -12.25 3.29
N ALA A 120 -11.51 -11.81 3.30
CA ALA A 120 -11.11 -10.58 3.98
C ALA A 120 -11.74 -9.30 3.38
N ARG A 121 -12.10 -9.33 2.09
CA ARG A 121 -12.85 -8.23 1.45
C ARG A 121 -14.29 -8.18 1.97
N ASP A 122 -14.95 -9.33 2.03
CA ASP A 122 -16.36 -9.40 2.40
C ASP A 122 -16.54 -9.03 3.88
N GLU A 123 -15.63 -9.46 4.75
CA GLU A 123 -15.58 -9.03 6.16
C GLU A 123 -15.43 -7.52 6.30
N LEU A 124 -14.56 -6.89 5.50
CA LEU A 124 -14.33 -5.44 5.55
C LEU A 124 -15.58 -4.63 5.18
N LEU A 125 -16.39 -5.10 4.22
CA LEU A 125 -17.55 -4.36 3.75
C LEU A 125 -18.78 -4.54 4.66
N SER A 126 -18.84 -5.62 5.44
CA SER A 126 -19.97 -5.97 6.30
C SER A 126 -20.45 -4.87 7.29
N PRO A 127 -19.58 -4.04 7.92
CA PRO A 127 -20.01 -2.99 8.84
C PRO A 127 -20.66 -1.79 8.15
N PHE A 128 -20.35 -1.58 6.86
CA PHE A 128 -20.87 -0.48 6.05
C PHE A 128 -22.25 -0.82 5.47
N GLU A 129 -22.43 -2.08 5.06
CA GLU A 129 -23.73 -2.58 4.58
C GLU A 129 -24.78 -2.66 5.69
N SER A 130 -24.34 -2.90 6.93
CA SER A 130 -25.20 -2.93 8.12
C SER A 130 -25.52 -1.56 8.71
N GLY A 131 -24.98 -0.47 8.15
CA GLY A 131 -25.26 0.91 8.58
C GLY A 131 -24.63 1.30 9.93
N HIS A 132 -23.63 0.56 10.41
CA HIS A 132 -23.01 0.77 11.72
C HIS A 132 -21.86 1.81 11.72
N GLN A 133 -21.43 2.29 10.56
CA GLN A 133 -20.32 3.25 10.43
C GLN A 133 -20.69 4.41 9.52
N ASN A 134 -20.66 5.63 10.07
CA ASN A 134 -21.12 6.86 9.41
C ASN A 134 -19.99 7.87 9.12
N ASP A 135 -18.73 7.56 9.42
CA ASP A 135 -17.60 8.43 9.09
C ASP A 135 -17.28 8.31 7.59
N PRO A 136 -17.42 9.39 6.80
CA PRO A 136 -17.11 9.38 5.37
C PRO A 136 -15.66 8.96 5.05
N VAL A 137 -14.71 9.26 5.94
CA VAL A 137 -13.29 8.92 5.75
C VAL A 137 -13.08 7.42 5.88
N ASP A 138 -13.68 6.80 6.89
CA ASP A 138 -13.57 5.35 7.09
C ASP A 138 -14.29 4.57 5.98
N ILE A 139 -15.44 5.07 5.54
CA ILE A 139 -16.17 4.52 4.38
C ILE A 139 -15.27 4.52 3.14
N GLU A 140 -14.61 5.65 2.85
CA GLU A 140 -13.73 5.75 1.69
C GLU A 140 -12.50 4.85 1.82
N ARG A 141 -11.87 4.79 3.00
CA ARG A 141 -10.74 3.89 3.26
C ARG A 141 -11.12 2.42 3.05
N ALA A 142 -12.27 2.01 3.57
CA ALA A 142 -12.77 0.66 3.39
C ALA A 142 -13.09 0.36 1.93
N ARG A 143 -13.72 1.31 1.23
CA ARG A 143 -13.98 1.19 -0.22
C ARG A 143 -12.70 1.00 -1.02
N LEU A 144 -11.67 1.81 -0.76
CA LEU A 144 -10.38 1.70 -1.45
C LEU A 144 -9.66 0.39 -1.12
N ALA A 145 -9.70 -0.06 0.13
CA ALA A 145 -9.14 -1.36 0.51
C ALA A 145 -9.89 -2.53 -0.14
N ALA A 146 -11.21 -2.46 -0.26
CA ALA A 146 -12.00 -3.47 -0.97
C ALA A 146 -11.71 -3.49 -2.48
N LEU A 147 -11.56 -2.32 -3.11
CA LEU A 147 -11.14 -2.22 -4.52
C LEU A 147 -9.75 -2.82 -4.73
N TRP A 148 -8.81 -2.54 -3.84
CA TRP A 148 -7.47 -3.11 -3.91
C TRP A 148 -7.48 -4.63 -3.79
N ARG A 149 -8.26 -5.19 -2.85
CA ARG A 149 -8.43 -6.65 -2.72
C ARG A 149 -9.07 -7.26 -3.96
N ARG A 150 -10.08 -6.60 -4.55
CA ARG A 150 -10.72 -7.05 -5.80
C ARG A 150 -9.70 -7.11 -6.95
N GLU A 151 -8.82 -6.12 -7.05
CA GLU A 151 -7.79 -6.09 -8.09
C GLU A 151 -6.80 -7.24 -7.94
N LYS A 152 -6.38 -7.56 -6.71
CA LYS A 152 -5.56 -8.76 -6.46
C LYS A 152 -6.25 -10.04 -6.86
N VAL A 153 -7.54 -10.17 -6.59
CA VAL A 153 -8.32 -11.35 -7.00
C VAL A 153 -8.37 -11.46 -8.52
N ARG A 154 -8.58 -10.34 -9.24
CA ARG A 154 -8.53 -10.31 -10.70
C ARG A 154 -7.18 -10.82 -11.22
N ILE A 155 -6.08 -10.32 -10.66
CA ILE A 155 -4.71 -10.73 -11.02
C ILE A 155 -4.48 -12.22 -10.74
N LEU A 156 -4.95 -12.72 -9.60
CA LEU A 156 -4.83 -14.14 -9.25
C LEU A 156 -5.69 -15.03 -10.13
N ASP A 157 -6.88 -14.59 -10.51
CA ASP A 157 -7.76 -15.30 -11.45
C ASP A 157 -7.10 -15.38 -12.83
N GLU A 158 -6.49 -14.30 -13.32
CA GLU A 158 -5.71 -14.30 -14.57
C GLU A 158 -4.51 -15.25 -14.49
N PHE A 159 -3.74 -15.18 -13.41
CA PHE A 159 -2.63 -16.11 -13.18
C PHE A 159 -3.08 -17.57 -13.17
N LEU A 160 -4.24 -17.88 -12.59
CA LEU A 160 -4.78 -19.24 -12.52
C LEU A 160 -5.29 -19.76 -13.86
N LEU A 161 -5.57 -18.90 -14.85
CA LEU A 161 -5.93 -19.31 -16.21
C LEU A 161 -4.71 -19.78 -17.03
N ASP A 162 -3.51 -19.29 -16.69
CA ASP A 162 -2.27 -19.62 -17.38
C ASP A 162 -1.62 -20.95 -16.90
N PHE A 163 -2.25 -21.67 -15.95
CA PHE A 163 -1.79 -22.94 -15.37
C PHE A 163 -2.84 -24.05 -15.48
#